data_AF-A0A6J3NUU7-F1
#
_entry.id   AF-A0A6J3NUU7-F1
#
_cell.length_a   1.000
_cell.length_b   1.000
_cell.length_c   1.000
_cell.angle_alpha   90.00
_cell.angle_beta   90.00
_cell.angle_gamma   90.00
#
_symmetry.space_group_name_H-M   'P 1'
#
loop_
_entity.id
_entity.type
_entity.pdbx_description
1 polymer ?
#
loop_
_entity_poly.entity_id
_entity_poly.type
_entity_poly.pdbx_seq_one_letter_code
_entity_poly.pdbx_strand_id
1 'polypeptide(L)' 'DDGQFQRKRRGNLPKEATNILKTWYNTHLHSPYPTEEEKYQLMHQTQLTLNQVSNWFINQRRR' A
#
# COMPACT_ATOMS: atom_id res chain seq x y z
N ASP A 1 10.74 0.18 -22.98
CA ASP A 1 9.58 1.06 -22.79
C ASP A 1 9.30 1.11 -21.29
N ASP A 2 10.09 1.89 -20.55
CA ASP A 2 10.01 1.94 -19.08
C ASP A 2 9.32 3.24 -18.68
N GLY A 3 8.00 3.13 -18.54
CA GLY A 3 7.05 4.22 -18.41
C GLY A 3 7.33 5.14 -17.22
N GLN A 4 7.41 6.43 -17.54
CA GLN A 4 7.46 7.56 -16.62
C GLN A 4 6.43 7.43 -15.48
N PHE A 5 6.87 7.02 -14.30
CA PHE A 5 6.07 7.16 -13.09
C PHE A 5 6.02 8.64 -12.70
N GLN A 6 5.00 9.34 -13.21
CA GLN A 6 4.63 10.69 -12.81
C GLN A 6 4.57 10.76 -11.27
N ARG A 7 5.57 11.40 -10.66
CA ARG A 7 5.57 11.73 -9.24
C ARG A 7 4.54 12.82 -8.97
N LYS A 8 3.26 12.45 -8.92
CA LYS A 8 2.18 13.31 -8.41
C LYS A 8 2.50 13.68 -6.96
N ARG A 9 2.36 14.97 -6.65
CA ARG A 9 2.71 15.60 -5.37
C ARG A 9 2.06 14.90 -4.18
N ARG A 10 2.73 14.98 -3.02
CA ARG A 10 2.33 14.42 -1.71
C ARG A 10 0.94 14.89 -1.27
N GLY A 11 -0.09 14.16 -1.68
CA GLY A 11 -1.41 14.17 -1.03
C GLY A 11 -1.57 12.91 -0.19
N ASN A 12 -2.47 12.96 0.80
CA ASN A 12 -2.90 11.73 1.49
C ASN A 12 -3.38 10.70 0.48
N LEU A 13 -3.14 9.41 0.78
CA LEU A 13 -3.68 8.33 -0.05
C LEU A 13 -5.21 8.41 -0.09
N PRO A 14 -5.84 8.04 -1.22
CA PRO A 14 -7.31 7.99 -1.34
C PRO A 14 -7.93 7.16 -0.21
N LYS A 15 -9.09 7.58 0.31
CA LYS A 15 -9.77 6.88 1.42
C LYS A 15 -10.03 5.41 1.09
N GLU A 16 -10.51 5.14 -0.12
CA GLU A 16 -10.77 3.78 -0.62
C GLU A 16 -9.52 2.91 -0.62
N ALA A 17 -8.42 3.41 -1.20
CA ALA A 17 -7.12 2.75 -1.17
C ALA A 17 -6.66 2.46 0.27
N THR A 18 -6.78 3.44 1.18
CA THR A 18 -6.40 3.22 2.59
C THR A 18 -7.32 2.24 3.31
N ASN A 19 -8.59 2.13 2.94
CA ASN A 19 -9.51 1.17 3.55
C ASN A 19 -9.12 -0.26 3.18
N ILE A 20 -8.76 -0.52 1.92
CA ILE A 20 -8.26 -1.83 1.48
C ILE A 20 -7.00 -2.21 2.26
N LEU A 21 -6.03 -1.30 2.36
CA LEU A 21 -4.79 -1.54 3.11
C LEU A 21 -5.05 -1.79 4.62
N LYS A 22 -5.99 -1.05 5.22
CA LYS A 22 -6.40 -1.27 6.62
C LYS A 22 -7.09 -2.60 6.82
N THR A 23 -7.95 -3.02 5.90
CA THR A 23 -8.61 -4.33 5.97
C THR A 23 -7.58 -5.43 5.99
N TRP A 24 -6.61 -5.43 5.07
CA TRP A 24 -5.53 -6.41 5.08
C TRP A 24 -4.70 -6.33 6.37
N TYR A 25 -4.39 -5.13 6.85
CA TYR A 25 -3.62 -4.97 8.09
C TYR A 25 -4.37 -5.55 9.30
N ASN A 26 -5.67 -5.31 9.41
CA ASN A 26 -6.51 -5.79 10.51
C ASN A 26 -6.69 -7.32 10.49
N THR A 27 -6.64 -7.96 9.31
CA THR A 27 -6.65 -9.42 9.22
C THR A 27 -5.29 -10.04 9.54
N HIS A 28 -4.20 -9.25 9.53
CA HIS A 28 -2.83 -9.70 9.76
C HIS A 28 -2.18 -9.04 10.99
N LEU A 29 -2.96 -8.70 12.03
CA LEU A 29 -2.45 -8.01 13.22
C LEU A 29 -1.31 -8.75 13.94
N HIS A 30 -1.29 -10.09 13.90
CA HIS A 30 -0.22 -10.89 14.48
C HIS A 30 1.08 -10.89 13.66
N SER A 31 0.99 -10.68 12.35
CA SER A 31 2.15 -10.62 11.44
C SER A 31 1.90 -9.62 10.29
N PRO A 32 2.01 -8.31 10.55
CA PRO A 32 1.64 -7.26 9.60
C PRO A 32 2.72 -6.99 8.54
N TYR A 33 3.25 -8.05 7.95
CA TYR A 33 4.30 -8.02 6.94
C TYR A 33 3.79 -8.71 5.67
N PRO A 34 3.22 -7.94 4.72
CA PRO A 34 2.75 -8.52 3.48
C PRO A 34 3.93 -9.08 2.71
N THR A 35 3.75 -10.27 2.15
CA THR A 35 4.65 -10.89 1.17
C THR A 35 4.73 -10.06 -0.10
N GLU A 36 5.68 -10.36 -0.99
CA GLU A 36 5.77 -9.65 -2.27
C GLU A 36 4.49 -9.82 -3.10
N GLU A 37 3.94 -11.04 -3.16
CA GLU A 37 2.69 -11.33 -3.87
C GLU A 37 1.52 -10.51 -3.31
N GLU A 38 1.36 -10.46 -1.98
CA GLU A 38 0.31 -9.65 -1.36
C GLU A 38 0.50 -8.16 -1.62
N LYS A 39 1.74 -7.66 -1.63
CA LYS A 39 2.01 -6.27 -2.00
C LYS A 39 1.60 -5.98 -3.45
N TYR A 40 1.85 -6.90 -4.38
CA TYR A 40 1.37 -6.76 -5.77
C TYR A 40 -0.16 -6.79 -5.84
N GLN A 41 -0.82 -7.71 -5.15
CA GLN A 41 -2.28 -7.75 -5.09
C GLN A 41 -2.87 -6.44 -4.54
N LEU A 42 -2.31 -5.92 -3.44
CA LEU A 42 -2.72 -4.66 -2.85
C LEU A 42 -2.43 -3.47 -3.77
N MET A 43 -1.30 -3.49 -4.48
CA MET A 43 -0.97 -2.49 -5.50
C MET A 43 -2.06 -2.43 -6.58
N HIS A 44 -2.46 -3.58 -7.13
CA HIS A 44 -3.51 -3.68 -8.14
C HIS A 44 -4.88 -3.26 -7.60
N GLN A 45 -5.24 -3.65 -6.38
CA GLN A 45 -6.54 -3.28 -5.78
C GLN A 45 -6.62 -1.80 -5.43
N THR A 46 -5.53 -1.21 -4.95
CA THR A 46 -5.51 0.18 -4.47
C THR A 46 -5.14 1.20 -5.55
N GLN A 47 -4.68 0.72 -6.72
CA GLN A 47 -4.13 1.55 -7.80
C GLN A 47 -2.98 2.47 -7.31
N LEU A 48 -2.27 2.03 -6.27
CA LEU A 48 -1.06 2.67 -5.78
C LEU A 48 0.16 2.00 -6.40
N THR A 49 1.31 2.65 -6.31
CA THR A 49 2.59 2.02 -6.64
C THR A 49 3.03 1.08 -5.52
N LEU A 50 3.83 0.06 -5.86
CA LEU A 50 4.40 -0.88 -4.88
C LEU A 50 5.15 -0.17 -3.74
N ASN A 51 5.83 0.93 -4.06
CA ASN A 51 6.53 1.76 -3.08
C ASN A 51 5.57 2.50 -2.13
N GLN A 52 4.43 2.98 -2.61
CA GLN A 52 3.41 3.61 -1.75
C GLN A 52 2.78 2.59 -0.80
N VAL A 53 2.47 1.38 -1.29
CA VAL A 53 1.97 0.27 -0.46
C VAL A 53 2.99 -0.09 0.62
N SER A 54 4.25 -0.28 0.23
CA SER A 54 5.34 -0.62 1.16
C SER A 54 5.53 0.45 2.23
N ASN A 55 5.58 1.73 1.84
CA ASN A 55 5.73 2.84 2.78
C ASN A 55 4.52 2.99 3.71
N TRP A 56 3.31 2.74 3.21
CA TRP A 56 2.12 2.75 4.05
C TRP A 56 2.20 1.70 5.15
N PHE A 57 2.60 0.46 4.84
CA PHE A 57 2.76 -0.59 5.84
C PHE A 57 3.86 -0.31 6.85
N ILE A 58 4.99 0.25 6.40
CA ILE A 58 6.07 0.69 7.31
C ILE A 58 5.54 1.73 8.30
N ASN A 59 4.82 2.74 7.81
CA ASN A 59 4.27 3.79 8.66
C ASN A 59 3.13 3.28 9.56
N GLN A 60 2.27 2.39 9.05
CA GLN A 60 1.14 1.85 9.80
C GLN A 60 1.59 0.96 10.96
N ARG A 61 2.68 0.18 10.83
CA ARG A 61 3.25 -0.61 11.93
C ARG A 61 3.95 0.21 13.00
N ARG A 62 4.38 1.44 12.68
CA ARG A 62 5.03 2.35 13.63
C ARG A 62 4.03 3.14 14.48
N ARG A 63 2.75 3.11 14.08
CA ARG A 63 1.64 3.68 14.84
C ARG A 63 1.15 2.64 15.83
#